data_AF-A0A1X7TD34-F1
#
_entry.id   AF-A0A1X7TD34-F1
#
_cell.length_a   1.000
_cell.length_b   1.000
_cell.length_c   1.000
_cell.angle_alpha   90.00
_cell.angle_beta   90.00
_cell.angle_gamma   90.00
#
_symmetry.space_group_name_H-M   'P 1'
#
loop_
_entity.id
_entity.type
_entity.pdbx_description
1 polymer ?
#
loop_
_entity_poly.entity_id
_entity_poly.type
_entity_poly.pdbx_seq_one_letter_code
_entity_poly.pdbx_strand_id
1 'polypeptide(L)'
;MIDDRPEISLLLQWLEPLVDWKPFGLLLPGITQQDITTIEDFVIDAEQSKLGLISKWLQKNPTATWRDVLNALSKREEINLLQTINDQLQVDQCTGGNTDAPTSTVPVVSTVSSSVSVITKPVTSTTSGNTPSAILRMNYATLVDAITNNLHRVTNGLYAKGLIPMETVNNIQTAPAFSDVVKSGQLVSVIQQQLESSLNPEQYLIDICHVLINQQHPTLTDIATSILHQLGECVCVHYQ
;
A
#
# COMPACT_ATOMS: atom_id res chain seq x y z
N MET A 1 -15.19 -12.24 -3.98
CA MET A 1 -13.75 -12.54 -3.99
C MET A 1 -13.14 -12.56 -5.40
N ILE A 2 -13.51 -13.48 -6.29
CA ILE A 2 -12.98 -13.45 -7.68
C ILE A 2 -13.63 -12.35 -8.55
N ASP A 3 -14.87 -11.98 -8.21
CA ASP A 3 -15.60 -10.87 -8.82
C ASP A 3 -15.39 -9.54 -8.07
N ASP A 4 -14.53 -9.52 -7.04
CA ASP A 4 -14.25 -8.30 -6.30
C ASP A 4 -13.20 -7.48 -7.05
N ARG A 5 -13.23 -6.17 -6.79
CA ARG A 5 -12.26 -5.24 -7.34
C ARG A 5 -10.88 -5.48 -6.70
N PRO A 6 -9.80 -5.61 -7.49
CA PRO A 6 -8.47 -5.81 -6.94
C PRO A 6 -7.96 -4.54 -6.24
N GLU A 7 -7.39 -4.73 -5.04
CA GLU A 7 -6.60 -3.72 -4.34
C GLU A 7 -5.27 -3.48 -5.08
N ILE A 8 -4.91 -2.21 -5.26
CA ILE A 8 -3.71 -1.82 -6.04
C ILE A 8 -2.45 -2.43 -5.43
N SER A 9 -2.25 -2.30 -4.12
CA SER A 9 -1.05 -2.78 -3.42
C SER A 9 -0.89 -4.30 -3.55
N LEU A 10 -2.01 -5.04 -3.42
CA LEU A 10 -2.01 -6.50 -3.47
C LEU A 10 -1.73 -7.00 -4.88
N LEU A 11 -2.39 -6.40 -5.89
CA LEU A 11 -2.14 -6.76 -7.29
C LEU A 11 -0.72 -6.41 -7.73
N LEU A 12 -0.17 -5.28 -7.27
CA LEU A 12 1.21 -4.90 -7.56
C LEU A 12 2.20 -5.92 -6.99
N GLN A 13 2.03 -6.29 -5.71
CA GLN A 13 2.86 -7.31 -5.05
C GLN A 13 2.80 -8.64 -5.79
N TRP A 14 1.60 -9.08 -6.19
CA TRP A 14 1.44 -10.35 -6.88
C TRP A 14 1.96 -10.33 -8.32
N LEU A 15 2.07 -9.15 -8.95
CA LEU A 15 2.65 -8.99 -10.28
C LEU A 15 4.16 -8.67 -10.24
N GLU A 16 4.80 -8.65 -9.08
CA GLU A 16 6.25 -8.49 -8.94
C GLU A 16 7.07 -9.39 -9.89
N PRO A 17 6.83 -10.71 -9.99
CA PRO A 17 7.61 -11.59 -10.88
C PRO A 17 7.34 -11.35 -12.38
N LEU A 18 6.28 -10.61 -12.73
CA LEU A 18 5.91 -10.30 -14.11
C LEU A 18 6.83 -9.22 -14.69
N VAL A 19 8.01 -9.57 -15.20
CA VAL A 19 8.98 -8.57 -15.70
C VAL A 19 8.43 -7.77 -16.89
N ASP A 20 7.82 -8.46 -17.85
CA ASP A 20 7.26 -7.83 -19.06
C ASP A 20 5.75 -7.60 -18.92
N TRP A 21 5.42 -6.42 -18.39
CA TRP A 21 4.06 -6.05 -18.02
C TRP A 21 3.19 -5.57 -19.20
N LYS A 22 3.79 -5.19 -20.33
CA LYS A 22 3.06 -4.55 -21.45
C LYS A 22 2.06 -5.48 -22.13
N PRO A 23 2.42 -6.73 -22.50
CA PRO A 23 1.46 -7.65 -23.11
C PRO A 23 0.33 -8.01 -22.15
N PHE A 24 0.64 -8.11 -20.85
CA PHE A 24 -0.37 -8.30 -19.81
C PHE A 24 -1.35 -7.10 -19.76
N GLY A 25 -0.83 -5.88 -19.77
CA GLY A 25 -1.64 -4.67 -19.76
C GLY A 25 -2.63 -4.58 -20.92
N LEU A 26 -2.21 -4.97 -22.13
CA LEU A 26 -3.08 -5.00 -23.31
C LEU A 26 -4.21 -6.04 -23.23
N LEU A 27 -4.06 -7.05 -22.39
CA LEU A 27 -5.07 -8.08 -22.16
C LEU A 27 -6.10 -7.66 -21.11
N LEU A 28 -5.84 -6.56 -20.37
CA LEU A 28 -6.78 -6.00 -19.41
C LEU A 28 -7.90 -5.23 -20.13
N PRO A 29 -9.17 -5.40 -19.72
CA PRO A 29 -10.29 -4.69 -20.33
C PRO A 29 -10.14 -3.18 -20.24
N GLY A 30 -10.29 -2.48 -21.37
CA GLY A 30 -10.29 -1.02 -21.43
C GLY A 30 -8.91 -0.35 -21.50
N ILE A 31 -7.82 -1.12 -21.41
CA ILE A 31 -6.47 -0.61 -21.68
C ILE A 31 -6.21 -0.62 -23.19
N THR A 32 -5.62 0.47 -23.69
CA THR A 32 -5.25 0.63 -25.09
C THR A 32 -3.73 0.70 -25.25
N GLN A 33 -3.24 0.48 -26.48
CA GLN A 33 -1.82 0.65 -26.80
C GLN A 33 -1.29 2.04 -26.44
N GLN A 34 -2.11 3.09 -26.62
CA GLN A 34 -1.73 4.45 -26.26
C GLN A 34 -1.51 4.61 -24.75
N ASP A 35 -2.31 3.93 -23.92
CA ASP A 35 -2.12 3.96 -22.47
C ASP A 35 -0.79 3.30 -22.09
N ILE A 36 -0.45 2.17 -22.73
CA ILE A 36 0.83 1.46 -22.52
C ILE A 36 2.02 2.36 -22.90
N THR A 37 2.00 2.96 -24.09
CA THR A 37 3.07 3.86 -24.54
C THR A 37 3.20 5.09 -23.63
N THR A 38 2.07 5.65 -23.18
CA THR A 38 2.09 6.77 -22.23
C THR A 38 2.69 6.35 -20.88
N ILE A 39 2.43 5.13 -20.40
CA ILE A 39 3.02 4.66 -19.14
C ILE A 39 4.53 4.42 -19.33
N GLU A 40 4.94 3.82 -20.45
CA GLU A 40 6.34 3.59 -20.78
C GLU A 40 7.15 4.90 -20.91
N ASP A 41 6.61 5.91 -21.59
CA ASP A 41 7.33 7.17 -21.85
C ASP A 41 7.55 7.99 -20.56
N PHE A 42 6.72 7.77 -19.53
CA PHE A 42 6.75 8.53 -18.29
C PHE A 42 7.41 7.79 -17.12
N VAL A 43 7.65 6.47 -17.25
CA VAL A 43 8.07 5.64 -16.11
C VAL A 43 9.37 4.89 -16.41
N ILE A 44 10.32 4.99 -15.48
CA ILE A 44 11.71 4.57 -15.67
C ILE A 44 11.93 3.09 -15.34
N ASP A 45 11.14 2.52 -14.42
CA ASP A 45 11.29 1.13 -13.98
C ASP A 45 10.01 0.29 -14.14
N ALA A 46 10.19 -1.03 -14.11
CA ALA A 46 9.11 -1.98 -14.36
C ALA A 46 8.07 -2.03 -13.24
N GLU A 47 8.42 -1.70 -12.00
CA GLU A 47 7.51 -1.73 -10.86
C GLU A 47 6.56 -0.53 -10.92
N GLN A 48 7.11 0.67 -11.11
CA GLN A 48 6.34 1.89 -11.32
C GLN A 48 5.45 1.78 -12.56
N SER A 49 5.93 1.09 -13.60
CA SER A 49 5.14 0.89 -14.82
C SER A 49 3.92 -0.01 -14.55
N LYS A 50 4.07 -1.05 -13.72
CA LYS A 50 2.94 -1.89 -13.27
C LYS A 50 1.97 -1.11 -12.40
N LEU A 51 2.47 -0.29 -11.47
CA LEU A 51 1.63 0.58 -10.65
C LEU A 51 0.81 1.55 -11.51
N GLY A 52 1.46 2.19 -12.50
CA GLY A 52 0.83 3.05 -13.48
C GLY A 52 -0.25 2.32 -14.29
N LEU A 53 0.05 1.12 -14.78
CA LEU A 53 -0.90 0.26 -15.48
C LEU A 53 -2.12 -0.08 -14.61
N ILE A 54 -1.92 -0.59 -13.40
CA ILE A 54 -3.00 -0.99 -12.49
C ILE A 54 -3.89 0.21 -12.16
N SER A 55 -3.29 1.35 -11.82
CA SER A 55 -4.02 2.58 -11.49
C SER A 55 -4.85 3.08 -12.66
N LYS A 56 -4.26 3.11 -13.86
CA LYS A 56 -4.94 3.51 -15.10
C LYS A 56 -6.10 2.56 -15.44
N TRP A 57 -5.86 1.25 -15.32
CA TRP A 57 -6.87 0.23 -15.60
C TRP A 57 -8.08 0.35 -14.67
N LEU A 58 -7.84 0.47 -13.36
CA LEU A 58 -8.90 0.65 -12.37
C LEU A 58 -9.68 1.97 -12.52
N GLN A 59 -9.05 3.00 -13.08
CA GLN A 59 -9.73 4.26 -13.41
C GLN A 59 -10.65 4.12 -14.62
N LYS A 60 -10.18 3.46 -15.69
CA LYS A 60 -10.93 3.29 -16.95
C LYS A 60 -11.99 2.19 -16.88
N ASN A 61 -11.80 1.21 -16.00
CA ASN A 61 -12.70 0.09 -15.81
C ASN A 61 -13.20 0.02 -14.35
N PRO A 62 -14.28 0.76 -13.99
CA PRO A 62 -14.82 0.76 -12.63
C PRO A 62 -15.34 -0.60 -12.16
N THR A 63 -15.68 -1.49 -13.11
CA THR A 63 -16.14 -2.85 -12.87
C THR A 63 -15.00 -3.88 -12.97
N ALA A 64 -13.74 -3.45 -12.89
CA ALA A 64 -12.58 -4.32 -12.90
C ALA A 64 -12.62 -5.34 -11.75
N THR A 65 -12.32 -6.60 -12.06
CA THR A 65 -12.37 -7.72 -11.12
C THR A 65 -11.10 -8.55 -11.12
N TRP A 66 -10.87 -9.33 -10.06
CA TRP A 66 -9.80 -10.35 -10.04
C TRP A 66 -9.92 -11.36 -11.19
N ARG A 67 -11.15 -11.65 -11.65
CA ARG A 67 -11.42 -12.48 -12.82
C ARG A 67 -10.81 -11.91 -14.11
N ASP A 68 -10.77 -10.59 -14.27
CA ASP A 68 -10.12 -9.96 -15.42
C ASP A 68 -8.60 -10.14 -15.39
N VAL A 69 -8.00 -10.05 -14.20
CA VAL A 69 -6.57 -10.30 -13.97
C VAL A 69 -6.21 -11.75 -14.31
N LEU A 70 -6.97 -12.71 -13.78
CA LEU A 70 -6.77 -14.14 -14.02
C LEU A 70 -6.93 -14.49 -15.50
N ASN A 71 -7.91 -13.89 -16.18
CA ASN A 71 -8.10 -14.07 -17.63
C ASN A 71 -6.92 -13.51 -18.43
N ALA A 72 -6.39 -12.35 -18.05
CA ALA A 72 -5.23 -11.75 -18.70
C ALA A 72 -3.96 -12.60 -18.50
N LEU A 73 -3.72 -13.11 -17.29
CA LEU A 73 -2.60 -14.01 -17.00
C LEU A 73 -2.71 -15.36 -17.72
N SER A 74 -3.92 -15.91 -17.78
CA SER A 74 -4.21 -17.16 -18.51
C SER A 74 -3.88 -17.02 -20.01
N LYS A 75 -4.31 -15.91 -20.63
CA LYS A 75 -4.01 -15.60 -22.03
C LYS A 75 -2.53 -15.34 -22.30
N ARG A 76 -1.75 -14.98 -21.29
CA ARG A 76 -0.29 -14.80 -21.38
C ARG A 76 0.49 -16.09 -21.09
N GLU A 77 -0.20 -17.19 -20.81
CA GLU A 77 0.40 -18.49 -20.44
C GLU A 77 1.30 -18.41 -19.19
N GLU A 78 1.02 -17.45 -18.30
CA GLU A 78 1.74 -17.27 -17.02
C GLU A 78 1.20 -18.23 -15.95
N ILE A 79 1.32 -19.54 -16.21
CA ILE A 79 0.66 -20.61 -15.45
C ILE A 79 1.07 -20.60 -13.96
N ASN A 80 2.35 -20.39 -13.65
CA ASN A 80 2.86 -20.36 -12.27
C ASN A 80 2.30 -19.17 -11.48
N LEU A 81 2.20 -18.00 -12.13
CA LEU A 81 1.70 -16.78 -11.52
C LEU A 81 0.19 -16.85 -11.31
N LEU A 82 -0.51 -17.39 -12.29
CA LEU A 82 -1.95 -17.66 -12.21
C LEU A 82 -2.27 -18.61 -11.06
N GLN A 83 -1.53 -19.71 -10.91
CA GLN A 83 -1.73 -20.66 -9.81
C GLN A 83 -1.48 -20.00 -8.45
N THR A 84 -0.38 -19.26 -8.32
CA THR A 84 -0.06 -18.54 -7.07
C THR A 84 -1.18 -17.59 -6.67
N ILE A 85 -1.67 -16.77 -7.60
CA ILE A 85 -2.75 -15.81 -7.34
C ILE A 85 -4.07 -16.52 -7.04
N ASN A 86 -4.39 -17.57 -7.79
CA ASN A 86 -5.60 -18.35 -7.59
C ASN A 86 -5.62 -19.10 -6.25
N ASP A 87 -4.47 -19.57 -5.77
CA ASP A 87 -4.33 -20.23 -4.48
C ASP A 87 -4.46 -19.21 -3.33
N GLN A 88 -3.86 -18.03 -3.45
CA GLN A 88 -4.00 -16.93 -2.47
C GLN A 88 -5.46 -16.46 -2.38
N LEU A 89 -6.16 -16.34 -3.52
CA LEU A 89 -7.59 -16.03 -3.58
C LEU A 89 -8.50 -17.18 -3.09
N GLN A 90 -7.98 -18.40 -2.90
CA GLN A 90 -8.71 -19.50 -2.26
C GLN A 90 -8.42 -19.61 -0.76
N VAL A 91 -7.20 -19.30 -0.31
CA VAL A 91 -6.80 -19.30 1.10
C VAL A 91 -7.60 -18.27 1.91
N ASP A 92 -7.88 -17.10 1.34
CA ASP A 92 -8.75 -16.09 1.97
C ASP A 92 -10.23 -16.53 2.11
N GLN A 93 -10.65 -17.64 1.47
CA GLN A 93 -11.99 -18.24 1.66
C GLN A 93 -12.04 -19.20 2.86
N CYS A 94 -10.90 -19.63 3.40
CA CYS A 94 -10.84 -20.67 4.44
C CYS A 94 -10.56 -20.14 5.86
N THR A 95 -10.41 -18.83 6.07
CA THR A 95 -10.29 -18.23 7.43
C THR A 95 -11.65 -18.07 8.12
N GLY A 96 -12.54 -19.04 7.90
CA GLY A 96 -13.89 -19.09 8.43
C GLY A 96 -14.37 -20.53 8.57
N GLY A 97 -13.80 -21.29 9.51
CA GLY A 97 -14.37 -22.54 10.02
C GLY A 97 -13.42 -23.73 9.96
N ASN A 98 -12.78 -24.03 11.09
CA ASN A 98 -12.03 -25.26 11.28
C ASN A 98 -12.98 -26.36 11.77
N THR A 99 -12.87 -27.56 11.16
CA THR A 99 -13.08 -28.93 11.71
C THR A 99 -14.50 -29.27 12.22
N ASP A 100 -15.21 -30.34 11.78
CA ASP A 100 -14.79 -31.68 11.36
C ASP A 100 -15.78 -32.33 10.36
N ALA A 101 -15.29 -33.34 9.64
CA ALA A 101 -16.01 -34.19 8.70
C ALA A 101 -16.90 -35.26 9.40
N PRO A 102 -17.69 -36.07 8.66
CA PRO A 102 -19.14 -36.22 8.81
C PRO A 102 -19.55 -37.38 9.74
N THR A 103 -20.79 -37.38 10.26
CA THR A 103 -21.72 -38.53 10.26
C THR A 103 -23.12 -38.13 10.81
N SER A 104 -24.11 -38.33 9.94
CA SER A 104 -25.50 -38.75 10.14
C SER A 104 -26.16 -38.80 11.54
N THR A 105 -27.41 -38.32 11.53
CA THR A 105 -28.67 -38.79 12.20
C THR A 105 -29.18 -38.18 13.52
N VAL A 106 -30.31 -37.45 13.34
CA VAL A 106 -31.54 -37.20 14.16
C VAL A 106 -31.51 -36.30 15.43
N PRO A 107 -32.59 -35.50 15.69
CA PRO A 107 -32.60 -34.36 16.60
C PRO A 107 -33.45 -34.58 17.88
N VAL A 108 -33.10 -33.93 19.00
CA VAL A 108 -34.02 -33.72 20.14
C VAL A 108 -33.73 -32.40 20.88
N VAL A 109 -34.72 -31.50 20.80
CA VAL A 109 -35.33 -30.58 21.79
C VAL A 109 -34.47 -29.77 22.80
N SER A 110 -34.60 -28.46 22.64
CA SER A 110 -34.75 -27.34 23.59
C SER A 110 -34.47 -27.53 25.09
N THR A 111 -33.63 -26.65 25.65
CA THR A 111 -33.97 -25.89 26.87
C THR A 111 -33.18 -24.58 26.93
N VAL A 112 -33.88 -23.47 27.17
CA VAL A 112 -33.32 -22.14 27.44
C VAL A 112 -32.73 -22.12 28.86
N SER A 113 -31.54 -21.56 29.04
CA SER A 113 -31.17 -20.96 30.32
C SER A 113 -30.15 -19.84 30.12
N SER A 114 -30.58 -18.63 30.49
CA SER A 114 -29.75 -17.42 30.49
C SER A 114 -28.63 -17.51 31.52
N SER A 115 -27.44 -17.02 31.15
CA SER A 115 -26.56 -16.33 32.09
C SER A 115 -25.73 -15.29 31.33
N VAL A 116 -26.06 -14.03 31.58
CA VAL A 116 -25.21 -12.88 31.27
C VAL A 116 -23.93 -13.02 32.07
N SER A 117 -22.77 -13.01 31.39
CA SER A 117 -21.50 -12.64 32.00
C SER A 117 -20.51 -12.18 30.93
N VAL A 118 -20.26 -10.87 30.99
CA VAL A 118 -19.03 -10.15 30.62
C VAL A 118 -18.62 -10.22 29.15
N ILE A 119 -18.91 -9.11 28.47
CA ILE A 119 -18.20 -8.66 27.26
C ILE A 119 -16.72 -8.55 27.62
N THR A 120 -15.97 -9.63 27.45
CA THR A 120 -14.57 -9.49 27.08
C THR A 120 -14.61 -9.19 25.59
N LYS A 121 -14.45 -7.90 25.26
CA LYS A 121 -13.99 -7.53 23.93
C LYS A 121 -12.83 -8.48 23.61
N PRO A 122 -12.80 -9.15 22.45
CA PRO A 122 -11.50 -9.51 21.93
C PRO A 122 -10.81 -8.17 21.75
N VAL A 123 -9.89 -7.86 22.65
CA VAL A 123 -8.79 -6.98 22.33
C VAL A 123 -8.07 -7.75 21.24
N THR A 124 -8.47 -7.51 19.98
CA THR A 124 -7.62 -7.75 18.82
C THR A 124 -6.46 -6.77 18.92
N SER A 125 -5.59 -7.00 19.91
CA SER A 125 -4.18 -6.70 19.78
C SER A 125 -3.58 -7.83 18.93
N THR A 126 -4.08 -7.96 17.70
CA THR A 126 -3.33 -8.60 16.64
C THR A 126 -2.14 -7.69 16.42
N THR A 127 -1.04 -8.05 17.07
CA THR A 127 0.26 -7.40 16.95
C THR A 127 0.75 -7.67 15.52
N SER A 128 0.24 -6.88 14.58
CA SER A 128 0.53 -6.93 13.14
C SER A 128 0.90 -5.54 12.59
N GLY A 129 1.07 -4.53 13.46
CA GLY A 129 0.96 -3.12 13.07
C GLY A 129 2.19 -2.22 13.28
N ASN A 130 3.36 -2.76 13.65
CA ASN A 130 4.51 -1.92 14.04
C ASN A 130 5.66 -1.92 13.02
N THR A 131 5.39 -2.18 11.74
CA THR A 131 6.42 -1.96 10.71
C THR A 131 6.48 -0.46 10.37
N PRO A 132 7.67 0.09 10.04
CA PRO A 132 7.77 1.49 9.62
C PRO A 132 6.81 1.87 8.49
N SER A 133 6.61 0.96 7.52
CA SER A 133 5.65 1.12 6.42
C SER A 133 4.20 1.20 6.90
N ALA A 134 3.79 0.36 7.86
CA ALA A 134 2.44 0.41 8.45
C ALA A 134 2.21 1.71 9.24
N ILE A 135 3.23 2.18 9.97
CA ILE A 135 3.18 3.43 10.73
C ILE A 135 3.03 4.62 9.79
N LEU A 136 3.85 4.69 8.73
CA LEU A 136 3.73 5.75 7.73
C LEU A 136 2.35 5.74 7.07
N ARG A 137 1.83 4.56 6.69
CA ARG A 137 0.49 4.40 6.10
C ARG A 137 -0.62 4.89 7.04
N MET A 138 -0.52 4.64 8.34
CA MET A 138 -1.52 5.08 9.32
C MET A 138 -1.55 6.61 9.47
N ASN A 139 -0.43 7.29 9.20
CA ASN A 139 -0.31 8.75 9.26
C ASN A 139 -0.37 9.43 7.88
N TYR A 140 -0.68 8.68 6.81
CA TYR A 140 -0.55 9.15 5.43
C TYR A 140 -1.41 10.39 5.14
N ALA A 141 -2.71 10.33 5.46
CA ALA A 141 -3.65 11.40 5.12
C ALA A 141 -3.31 12.72 5.84
N THR A 142 -2.97 12.65 7.13
CA THR A 142 -2.58 13.83 7.93
C THR A 142 -1.23 14.37 7.49
N LEU A 143 -0.29 13.49 7.10
CA LEU A 143 1.00 13.90 6.58
C LEU A 143 0.87 14.63 5.23
N VAL A 144 0.04 14.13 4.31
CA VAL A 144 -0.22 14.79 3.02
C VAL A 144 -0.81 16.19 3.22
N ASP A 145 -1.79 16.33 4.11
CA ASP A 145 -2.42 17.62 4.40
C ASP A 145 -1.41 18.61 5.01
N ALA A 146 -0.60 18.17 5.98
CA ALA A 146 0.42 19.00 6.60
C ALA A 146 1.54 19.40 5.63
N ILE A 147 1.97 18.48 4.74
CA ILE A 147 2.97 18.75 3.70
C ILE A 147 2.42 19.73 2.66
N THR A 148 1.13 19.69 2.33
CA THR A 148 0.52 20.59 1.33
C THR A 148 0.87 22.06 1.58
N ASN A 149 0.85 22.47 2.86
CA ASN A 149 1.14 23.85 3.25
C ASN A 149 2.65 24.21 3.24
N ASN A 150 3.54 23.22 3.09
CA ASN A 150 5.01 23.38 3.16
C ASN A 150 5.75 22.58 2.08
N LEU A 151 5.05 22.23 1.00
CA LEU A 151 5.47 21.21 0.02
C LEU A 151 6.88 21.44 -0.49
N HIS A 152 7.19 22.65 -0.96
CA HIS A 152 8.49 22.97 -1.53
C HIS A 152 9.63 22.91 -0.50
N ARG A 153 9.39 23.35 0.74
CA ARG A 153 10.42 23.35 1.79
C ARG A 153 10.74 21.93 2.25
N VAL A 154 9.69 21.13 2.49
CA VAL A 154 9.82 19.70 2.81
C VAL A 154 10.56 18.98 1.70
N THR A 155 10.13 19.15 0.44
CA THR A 155 10.76 18.52 -0.73
C THR A 155 12.26 18.84 -0.82
N ASN A 156 12.62 20.13 -0.71
CA ASN A 156 14.02 20.54 -0.77
C ASN A 156 14.84 19.99 0.41
N GLY A 157 14.27 19.96 1.62
CA GLY A 157 14.91 19.41 2.81
C GLY A 157 15.17 17.90 2.71
N LEU A 158 14.20 17.16 2.17
CA LEU A 158 14.31 15.73 1.93
C LEU A 158 15.39 15.42 0.89
N TYR A 159 15.40 16.19 -0.20
CA TYR A 159 16.43 16.05 -1.25
C TYR A 159 17.83 16.37 -0.73
N ALA A 160 17.99 17.45 0.05
CA ALA A 160 19.28 17.82 0.63
C ALA A 160 19.86 16.74 1.56
N LYS A 161 19.00 15.88 2.14
CA LYS A 161 19.39 14.72 2.94
C LYS A 161 19.56 13.43 2.14
N GLY A 162 19.33 13.46 0.83
CA GLY A 162 19.41 12.29 -0.05
C GLY A 162 18.29 11.27 0.19
N LEU A 163 17.18 11.67 0.83
CA LEU A 163 16.06 10.79 1.16
C LEU A 163 15.09 10.61 -0.02
N ILE A 164 15.10 11.55 -0.97
CA ILE A 164 14.30 11.47 -2.20
C ILE A 164 15.20 11.77 -3.42
N PRO A 165 14.89 11.21 -4.60
CA PRO A 165 15.64 11.49 -5.80
C PRO A 165 15.36 12.91 -6.35
N MET A 166 16.31 13.46 -7.12
CA MET A 166 16.18 14.77 -7.77
C MET A 166 14.97 14.85 -8.72
N GLU A 167 14.60 13.72 -9.32
CA GLU A 167 13.43 13.62 -10.17
C GLU A 167 12.14 14.01 -9.43
N THR A 168 11.97 13.61 -8.17
CA THR A 168 10.83 14.00 -7.34
C THR A 168 10.77 15.51 -7.15
N VAL A 169 11.93 16.16 -6.97
CA VAL A 169 12.03 17.62 -6.86
C VAL A 169 11.57 18.29 -8.15
N ASN A 170 12.06 17.81 -9.30
CA ASN A 170 11.69 18.33 -10.60
C ASN A 170 10.19 18.20 -10.87
N ASN A 171 9.59 17.04 -10.55
CA ASN A 171 8.17 16.80 -10.77
C ASN A 171 7.29 17.76 -9.93
N ILE A 172 7.67 18.01 -8.67
CA ILE A 172 6.94 18.94 -7.79
C ILE A 172 7.07 20.39 -8.26
N GLN A 173 8.25 20.79 -8.74
CA GLN A 173 8.56 22.16 -9.15
C GLN A 173 8.05 22.51 -10.56
N THR A 174 8.11 21.56 -11.51
CA THR A 174 7.87 21.84 -12.95
C THR A 174 6.47 21.48 -13.42
N ALA A 175 5.62 20.87 -12.58
CA ALA A 175 4.25 20.50 -12.93
C ALA A 175 3.20 21.50 -12.41
N PRO A 176 2.97 22.66 -13.06
CA PRO A 176 1.99 23.66 -12.60
C PRO A 176 0.53 23.19 -12.74
N ALA A 177 0.28 22.11 -13.48
CA ALA A 177 -1.06 21.58 -13.72
C ALA A 177 -1.66 20.81 -12.51
N PHE A 178 -0.84 20.39 -11.55
CA PHE A 178 -1.31 19.66 -10.37
C PHE A 178 -1.36 20.56 -9.15
N SER A 179 -2.40 20.38 -8.33
CA SER A 179 -2.50 21.06 -7.05
C SER A 179 -1.44 20.56 -6.06
N ASP A 180 -1.09 21.40 -5.09
CA ASP A 180 -0.11 21.06 -4.07
C ASP A 180 -0.55 19.86 -3.22
N VAL A 181 -1.86 19.63 -3.07
CA VAL A 181 -2.41 18.42 -2.42
C VAL A 181 -2.03 17.16 -3.19
N VAL A 182 -2.21 17.17 -4.52
CA VAL A 182 -1.87 16.01 -5.37
C VAL A 182 -0.37 15.76 -5.34
N LYS A 183 0.43 16.82 -5.45
CA LYS A 183 1.90 16.73 -5.37
C LYS A 183 2.39 16.25 -4.01
N SER A 184 1.74 16.66 -2.92
CA SER A 184 2.05 16.19 -1.56
C SER A 184 1.73 14.71 -1.42
N GLY A 185 0.60 14.25 -1.97
CA GLY A 185 0.29 12.83 -2.08
C GLY A 185 1.37 12.05 -2.83
N GLN A 186 1.82 12.57 -3.97
CA GLN A 186 2.91 11.97 -4.73
C GLN A 186 4.23 11.92 -3.94
N LEU A 187 4.57 12.99 -3.22
CA LEU A 187 5.77 13.02 -2.37
C LEU A 187 5.71 11.93 -1.28
N VAL A 188 4.59 11.80 -0.57
CA VAL A 188 4.44 10.77 0.47
C VAL A 188 4.44 9.37 -0.14
N SER A 189 3.91 9.18 -1.35
CA SER A 189 4.00 7.91 -2.08
C SER A 189 5.46 7.53 -2.39
N VAL A 190 6.28 8.49 -2.83
CA VAL A 190 7.72 8.26 -3.05
C VAL A 190 8.42 7.92 -1.73
N ILE A 191 8.12 8.63 -0.65
CA ILE A 191 8.69 8.34 0.68
C ILE A 191 8.34 6.90 1.10
N GLN A 192 7.11 6.46 0.90
CA GLN A 192 6.65 5.10 1.19
C GLN A 192 7.44 4.06 0.37
N GLN A 193 7.60 4.27 -0.94
CA GLN A 193 8.34 3.34 -1.79
C GLN A 193 9.83 3.25 -1.40
N GLN A 194 10.47 4.40 -1.14
CA GLN A 194 11.86 4.45 -0.69
C GLN A 194 12.04 3.80 0.68
N LEU A 195 11.05 3.96 1.57
CA LEU A 195 11.01 3.29 2.87
C LEU A 195 10.97 1.77 2.72
N GLU A 196 10.11 1.25 1.84
CA GLU A 196 9.96 -0.18 1.57
C GLU A 196 11.18 -0.78 0.87
N SER A 197 11.88 0.01 0.05
CA SER A 197 13.12 -0.37 -0.63
C SER A 197 14.37 -0.19 0.23
N SER A 198 14.26 0.44 1.40
CA SER A 198 15.40 0.76 2.27
C SER A 198 15.95 -0.48 2.96
N LEU A 199 17.27 -0.60 3.00
CA LEU A 199 17.97 -1.61 3.80
C LEU A 199 17.77 -1.40 5.31
N ASN A 200 17.44 -0.18 5.72
CA ASN A 200 17.13 0.16 7.11
C ASN A 200 15.88 1.07 7.15
N PRO A 201 14.68 0.49 7.08
CA PRO A 201 13.44 1.25 6.97
C PRO A 201 13.15 2.09 8.22
N GLU A 202 13.56 1.62 9.40
CA GLU A 202 13.40 2.36 10.65
C GLU A 202 14.24 3.64 10.63
N GLN A 203 15.54 3.54 10.32
CA GLN A 203 16.41 4.72 10.25
C GLN A 203 15.96 5.68 9.14
N TYR A 204 15.54 5.16 7.99
CA TYR A 204 15.02 5.98 6.91
C TYR A 204 13.81 6.80 7.37
N LEU A 205 12.84 6.19 8.05
CA LEU A 205 11.67 6.90 8.56
C LEU A 205 12.04 7.92 9.66
N ILE A 206 13.01 7.59 10.52
CA ILE A 206 13.57 8.53 11.51
C ILE A 206 14.17 9.76 10.82
N ASP A 207 14.95 9.57 9.76
CA ASP A 207 15.58 10.67 9.01
C ASP A 207 14.53 11.56 8.32
N ILE A 208 13.45 10.97 7.79
CA ILE A 208 12.29 11.71 7.29
C ILE A 208 11.70 12.57 8.41
N CYS A 209 11.40 11.98 9.57
CA CYS A 209 10.83 12.70 10.72
C CYS A 209 11.72 13.88 11.16
N HIS A 210 13.04 13.70 11.19
CA HIS A 210 13.97 14.78 11.49
C HIS A 210 13.89 15.93 10.47
N VAL A 211 13.75 15.64 9.18
CA VAL A 211 13.56 16.68 8.16
C VAL A 211 12.26 17.44 8.39
N LEU A 212 11.17 16.74 8.73
CA LEU A 212 9.86 17.35 8.98
C LEU A 212 9.87 18.26 10.22
N ILE A 213 10.51 17.82 11.32
CA ILE A 213 10.67 18.60 12.55
C ILE A 213 11.42 19.92 12.28
N ASN A 214 12.43 19.87 11.41
CA ASN A 214 13.25 21.02 11.08
C ASN A 214 12.57 22.06 10.17
N GLN A 215 11.33 21.83 9.71
CA GLN A 215 10.60 22.79 8.88
C GLN A 215 9.99 23.97 9.65
N GLN A 216 10.10 23.99 11.00
CA GLN A 216 9.51 25.01 11.87
C GLN A 216 7.98 25.15 11.71
N HIS A 217 7.31 24.07 11.34
CA HIS A 217 5.85 24.02 11.18
C HIS A 217 5.23 23.13 12.26
N PRO A 218 4.46 23.68 13.22
CA PRO A 218 4.00 22.96 14.40
C PRO A 218 3.31 21.62 14.09
N THR A 219 2.39 21.61 13.11
CA THR A 219 1.68 20.39 12.71
C THR A 219 2.60 19.31 12.15
N LEU A 220 3.65 19.69 11.41
CA LEU A 220 4.62 18.72 10.87
C LEU A 220 5.48 18.16 11.99
N THR A 221 5.89 19.00 12.94
CA THR A 221 6.61 18.59 14.15
C THR A 221 5.80 17.61 14.98
N ASP A 222 4.51 17.90 15.23
CA ASP A 222 3.63 17.05 16.02
C ASP A 222 3.42 15.68 15.36
N ILE A 223 3.17 15.65 14.04
CA ILE A 223 3.02 14.40 13.28
C ILE A 223 4.32 13.61 13.30
N ALA A 224 5.46 14.24 13.03
CA ALA A 224 6.76 13.56 13.04
C ALA A 224 7.10 12.97 14.41
N THR A 225 6.82 13.70 15.49
CA THR A 225 7.03 13.23 16.87
C THR A 225 6.10 12.04 17.18
N SER A 226 4.85 12.09 16.73
CA SER A 226 3.91 10.97 16.86
C SER A 226 4.39 9.72 16.13
N ILE A 227 4.94 9.87 14.92
CA ILE A 227 5.50 8.75 14.13
C ILE A 227 6.72 8.15 14.83
N LEU A 228 7.64 8.99 15.33
CA LEU A 228 8.81 8.53 16.09
C LEU A 228 8.39 7.73 17.33
N HIS A 229 7.42 8.24 18.09
CA HIS A 229 6.88 7.54 19.25
C HIS A 229 6.26 6.17 18.87
N GLN A 230 5.56 6.10 17.73
CA GLN A 230 4.98 4.85 17.21
C GLN A 230 6.04 3.84 16.74
N LEU A 231 7.18 4.30 16.24
CA LEU A 231 8.30 3.45 15.81
C LEU A 231 9.00 2.73 16.95
N GLY A 232 8.75 3.13 18.20
CA GLY A 232 9.47 2.63 19.35
C GLY A 232 10.50 3.60 19.90
N GLU A 233 10.47 4.88 19.52
CA GLU A 233 10.99 5.94 20.41
C GLU A 233 10.03 6.17 21.60
N CYS A 234 9.74 5.11 22.35
CA CYS A 234 10.00 5.21 23.77
C CYS A 234 11.52 5.14 23.88
N VAL A 235 12.17 6.20 24.33
CA VAL A 235 13.60 6.14 24.70
C VAL A 235 13.77 4.98 25.69
N CYS A 236 14.12 3.79 25.19
CA CYS A 236 14.70 2.74 25.98
C CYS A 236 16.14 3.18 26.19
N VAL A 237 16.33 3.87 27.31
CA VAL A 237 17.62 4.12 27.93
C VAL A 237 18.29 2.75 28.11
N HIS A 238 19.07 2.31 27.13
CA HIS A 238 19.95 1.18 27.33
C HIS A 238 21.20 1.69 28.04
N TYR A 239 21.18 1.49 29.36
CA TYR A 239 22.37 1.47 30.19
C TYR A 239 23.41 0.52 29.59
N GLN A 240 24.62 1.04 29.31
CA GLN A 240 25.86 0.39 29.73
C GLN A 240 26.98 1.42 29.89
#